data_AF-A0A376S9H9-F1
#
_entry.id   AF-A0A376S9H9-F1
#
_cell.length_a   1.000
_cell.length_b   1.000
_cell.length_c   1.000
_cell.angle_alpha   90.00
_cell.angle_beta   90.00
_cell.angle_gamma   90.00
#
_symmetry.space_group_name_H-M   'P 1'
#
loop_
_entity.id
_entity.type
_entity.pdbx_description
1 polymer ?
#
loop_
_entity_poly.entity_id
_entity_poly.type
_entity_poly.pdbx_seq_one_letter_code
_entity_poly.pdbx_strand_id
1 'polypeptide(L)'
;MAQFTTRLHELGLQFMQGARFWHVLDASAGKDQAANWIIATYQQLSGKRPTTLGLGDGPNDAPLLEVMDYAVIVKGLNREGVHLHDEDPARVWRNAA
;
A
#
# COMPACT_ATOMS: atom_id res chain seq x y z
N MET A 1 22.35 5.82 -6.37
CA MET A 1 21.21 5.02 -5.88
C MET A 1 20.93 3.80 -6.74
N ALA A 2 20.86 3.91 -8.08
CA ALA A 2 20.58 2.76 -8.97
C ALA A 2 21.43 1.50 -8.68
N GLN A 3 22.76 1.61 -8.62
CA GLN A 3 23.64 0.46 -8.32
C GLN A 3 23.35 -0.18 -6.95
N PHE A 4 23.02 0.63 -5.95
CA PHE A 4 22.67 0.14 -4.61
C PHE A 4 21.34 -0.63 -4.64
N THR A 5 20.32 -0.07 -5.29
CA THR A 5 19.02 -0.73 -5.46
C THR A 5 19.15 -2.05 -6.25
N THR A 6 19.92 -2.06 -7.34
CA THR A 6 20.18 -3.30 -8.11
C THR A 6 20.83 -4.36 -7.23
N ARG A 7 21.84 -3.98 -6.43
CA ARG A 7 22.52 -4.93 -5.56
C ARG A 7 21.63 -5.46 -4.45
N LEU A 8 20.75 -4.64 -3.89
CA LEU A 8 19.74 -5.08 -2.93
C LEU A 8 18.76 -6.08 -3.59
N HIS A 9 18.30 -5.78 -4.79
CA HIS A 9 17.35 -6.64 -5.50
C HIS A 9 17.94 -8.02 -5.82
N GLU A 10 19.22 -8.09 -6.21
CA GLU A 10 19.96 -9.35 -6.40
C GLU A 10 20.04 -10.21 -5.12
N LEU A 11 19.95 -9.56 -3.95
CA LEU A 11 19.94 -10.23 -2.64
C LEU A 11 18.52 -10.53 -2.16
N GLY A 12 17.49 -10.32 -2.99
CA GLY A 12 16.09 -10.49 -2.59
C GLY A 12 15.59 -9.40 -1.64
N LEU A 13 16.18 -8.21 -1.68
CA LEU A 13 15.80 -7.05 -0.87
C LEU A 13 15.26 -5.92 -1.75
N GLN A 14 14.34 -5.13 -1.20
CA GLN A 14 13.82 -3.92 -1.83
C GLN A 14 14.28 -2.66 -1.10
N PHE A 15 14.34 -1.54 -1.84
CA PHE A 15 14.72 -0.24 -1.33
C PHE A 15 13.55 0.74 -1.50
N MET A 16 12.90 1.11 -0.39
CA MET A 16 11.71 1.95 -0.40
C MET A 16 12.00 3.34 0.19
N GLN A 17 11.45 4.38 -0.44
CA GLN A 17 11.54 5.74 0.07
C GLN A 17 10.40 6.01 1.05
N GLY A 18 10.70 6.16 2.34
CA GLY A 18 9.77 6.71 3.32
C GLY A 18 9.78 8.25 3.31
N ALA A 19 8.97 8.87 4.17
CA ALA A 19 8.88 10.33 4.23
C ALA A 19 10.21 11.03 4.61
N ARG A 20 11.01 10.40 5.48
CA ARG A 20 12.26 10.97 6.01
C ARG A 20 13.48 10.08 5.80
N PHE A 21 13.25 8.77 5.63
CA PHE A 21 14.30 7.77 5.58
C PHE A 21 14.00 6.78 4.47
N TRP A 22 15.06 6.12 4.01
CA TRP A 22 14.94 4.97 3.14
C TRP A 22 14.87 3.69 3.98
N HIS A 23 14.15 2.70 3.48
CA HIS A 23 13.95 1.41 4.14
C HIS A 23 14.48 0.30 3.23
N VAL A 24 15.26 -0.62 3.81
CA VAL A 24 15.65 -1.89 3.17
C VAL A 24 14.82 -2.99 3.81
N LEU A 25 14.11 -3.74 2.98
CA LEU A 25 13.16 -4.77 3.41
C LEU A 25 13.34 -6.02 2.56
N ASP A 26 12.81 -7.15 2.99
CA ASP A 26 12.64 -8.31 2.13
C ASP A 26 11.84 -7.91 0.87
N ALA A 27 12.25 -8.33 -0.32
CA ALA A 27 11.55 -8.03 -1.57
C ALA A 27 10.14 -8.62 -1.62
N SER A 28 9.88 -9.66 -0.81
CA SER A 28 8.55 -10.23 -0.61
C SER A 28 7.75 -9.54 0.50
N ALA A 29 8.28 -8.50 1.17
CA ALA A 29 7.49 -7.72 2.11
C ALA A 29 6.63 -6.67 1.40
N GLY A 30 5.48 -6.33 1.98
CA GLY A 30 4.62 -5.29 1.44
C GLY A 30 3.41 -5.04 2.33
N LYS A 31 2.91 -3.79 2.33
CA LYS A 31 1.70 -3.43 3.09
C LYS A 31 0.48 -4.19 2.57
N ASP A 32 0.40 -4.35 1.26
CA ASP A 32 -0.56 -5.18 0.53
C ASP A 32 -0.50 -6.65 0.96
N GLN A 33 0.69 -7.23 1.04
CA GLN A 33 0.87 -8.62 1.46
C GLN A 33 0.47 -8.83 2.92
N ALA A 34 0.87 -7.91 3.80
CA ALA A 34 0.45 -7.92 5.19
C ALA A 34 -1.08 -7.78 5.32
N ALA A 35 -1.70 -6.87 4.57
CA ALA A 35 -3.13 -6.68 4.55
C ALA A 35 -3.88 -7.93 4.06
N ASN A 36 -3.43 -8.55 2.96
CA ASN A 36 -4.00 -9.79 2.44
C ASN A 36 -3.94 -10.93 3.47
N TRP A 37 -2.81 -11.06 4.17
CA TRP A 37 -2.67 -12.06 5.23
C TRP A 37 -3.66 -11.81 6.39
N ILE A 38 -3.81 -10.55 6.83
CA ILE A 38 -4.78 -10.17 7.87
C ILE A 38 -6.21 -10.47 7.39
N ILE A 39 -6.58 -10.06 6.18
CA ILE A 39 -7.92 -10.28 5.60
C ILE A 39 -8.25 -11.77 5.56
N ALA A 40 -7.32 -12.60 5.07
CA ALA A 40 -7.48 -14.04 5.00
C ALA A 40 -7.67 -14.66 6.41
N THR A 41 -6.92 -14.17 7.39
CA THR A 41 -7.02 -14.61 8.79
C THR A 41 -8.41 -14.31 9.36
N TYR A 42 -8.92 -13.09 9.18
CA TYR A 42 -10.27 -12.73 9.63
C TYR A 42 -11.36 -13.51 8.89
N GLN A 43 -11.17 -13.78 7.60
CA GLN A 43 -12.09 -14.61 6.82
C GLN A 43 -12.13 -16.05 7.34
N GLN A 44 -10.97 -16.63 7.68
CA GLN A 44 -10.89 -17.98 8.24
C GLN A 44 -11.56 -18.06 9.62
N LEU A 45 -11.34 -17.06 10.47
CA LEU A 45 -11.88 -17.05 11.84
C LEU A 45 -13.40 -16.82 11.88
N SER A 46 -13.92 -15.95 11.02
CA SER A 46 -15.34 -15.59 11.01
C SER A 46 -16.19 -16.39 10.02
N GLY A 47 -15.56 -17.10 9.08
CA GLY A 47 -16.23 -17.75 7.95
C GLY A 47 -16.78 -16.78 6.91
N LYS A 48 -16.52 -15.46 7.03
CA LYS A 48 -17.04 -14.41 6.14
C LYS A 48 -15.89 -13.51 5.70
N ARG A 49 -15.85 -13.16 4.41
CA ARG A 49 -14.86 -12.19 3.93
C ARG A 49 -15.15 -10.82 4.58
N PRO A 50 -14.18 -10.22 5.31
CA PRO A 50 -14.39 -8.90 5.88
C PRO A 50 -14.50 -7.85 4.77
N THR A 51 -15.33 -6.83 5.00
CA THR A 51 -15.32 -5.62 4.18
C THR A 51 -14.20 -4.72 4.67
N THR A 52 -13.34 -4.25 3.78
CA THR A 52 -12.14 -3.49 4.14
C THR A 52 -12.18 -2.04 3.68
N LEU A 53 -11.65 -1.15 4.53
CA LEU A 53 -11.50 0.27 4.25
C LEU A 53 -10.04 0.67 4.48
N GLY A 54 -9.36 1.08 3.41
CA GLY A 54 -8.01 1.62 3.46
C GLY A 54 -8.00 3.14 3.51
N LEU A 55 -7.06 3.72 4.26
CA LEU A 55 -6.78 5.15 4.27
C LEU A 55 -5.31 5.37 3.97
N GLY A 56 -5.00 6.27 3.03
CA GLY A 56 -3.63 6.58 2.63
C GLY A 56 -3.46 8.03 2.23
N ASP A 57 -2.23 8.54 2.33
CA ASP A 57 -1.92 9.95 2.13
C ASP A 57 -0.81 10.24 1.11
N GLY A 58 -0.17 9.19 0.60
CA GLY A 58 0.89 9.31 -0.39
C GLY A 58 1.13 8.03 -1.20
N PRO A 59 2.00 8.09 -2.22
CA PRO A 59 2.18 7.04 -3.22
C PRO A 59 2.57 5.68 -2.61
N ASN A 60 3.24 5.69 -1.46
CA ASN A 60 3.61 4.48 -0.71
C ASN A 60 2.43 3.69 -0.12
N ASP A 61 1.22 4.25 -0.15
CA ASP A 61 0.01 3.57 0.28
C ASP A 61 -0.75 2.95 -0.89
N ALA A 62 -0.41 3.28 -2.14
CA ALA A 62 -1.11 2.73 -3.30
C ALA A 62 -1.21 1.20 -3.26
N PRO A 63 -0.13 0.41 -3.04
CA PRO A 63 -0.24 -1.05 -2.95
C PRO A 63 -1.23 -1.52 -1.87
N LEU A 64 -1.25 -0.85 -0.71
CA LEU A 64 -2.20 -1.18 0.36
C LEU A 64 -3.65 -0.91 -0.07
N LEU A 65 -3.89 0.23 -0.71
CA LEU A 65 -5.23 0.66 -1.10
C LEU A 65 -5.80 -0.14 -2.28
N GLU A 66 -4.94 -0.76 -3.10
CA GLU A 66 -5.35 -1.65 -4.19
C GLU A 66 -6.01 -2.94 -3.69
N VAL A 67 -5.59 -3.44 -2.53
CA VAL A 67 -6.14 -4.69 -1.97
C VAL A 67 -7.37 -4.46 -1.07
N MET A 68 -7.84 -3.22 -0.97
CA MET A 68 -8.99 -2.84 -0.15
C MET A 68 -10.27 -2.78 -0.98
N ASP A 69 -11.39 -3.18 -0.37
CA ASP A 69 -12.70 -3.03 -0.99
C ASP A 69 -13.06 -1.55 -1.19
N TYR A 70 -12.63 -0.70 -0.25
CA TYR A 70 -12.88 0.73 -0.25
C TYR A 70 -11.60 1.49 0.10
N ALA A 71 -11.33 2.60 -0.58
CA ALA A 71 -10.15 3.42 -0.35
C ALA A 71 -10.51 4.89 -0.15
N VAL A 72 -9.93 5.50 0.88
CA VAL A 72 -10.00 6.95 1.11
C VAL A 72 -8.61 7.53 0.99
N ILE A 73 -8.43 8.38 -0.01
CA ILE A 73 -7.19 9.13 -0.22
C ILE A 73 -7.34 10.45 0.52
N VAL A 74 -6.55 10.59 1.59
CA VAL A 74 -6.49 11.79 2.41
C VAL A 74 -5.37 12.67 1.89
N LYS A 75 -5.62 13.97 1.73
CA LYS A 75 -4.59 14.93 1.33
C LYS A 75 -3.42 14.95 2.33
N GLY A 76 -2.33 14.30 1.96
CA GLY A 76 -1.05 14.36 2.67
C GLY A 76 -0.26 15.64 2.35
N LEU A 77 0.87 15.81 3.05
CA LEU A 77 1.85 16.86 2.76
C LEU A 77 2.71 16.55 1.52
N ASN A 78 2.65 15.31 1.02
CA ASN A 78 3.36 14.88 -0.17
C ASN A 78 2.76 15.51 -1.44
N ARG A 79 3.63 15.98 -2.34
CA ARG A 79 3.24 16.59 -3.62
C ARG A 79 2.75 15.56 -4.64
N GLU A 80 3.35 14.37 -4.61
CA GLU A 80 2.91 13.23 -5.39
C GLU A 80 1.82 12.55 -4.57
N GLY A 81 0.59 12.55 -5.09
CA GLY A 81 -0.57 11.96 -4.41
C GLY A 81 -0.60 10.43 -4.56
N VAL A 82 -1.75 9.83 -4.25
CA VAL A 82 -2.00 8.41 -4.49
C VAL A 82 -2.61 8.22 -5.89
N HIS A 83 -2.01 7.32 -6.67
CA HIS A 83 -2.53 6.83 -7.94
C HIS A 83 -2.84 5.35 -7.82
N LEU A 84 -4.07 4.96 -8.15
CA LEU A 84 -4.52 3.56 -8.17
C LEU A 84 -4.85 3.17 -9.61
N HIS A 85 -4.77 1.87 -9.93
CA HIS A 85 -5.15 1.34 -11.25
C HIS A 85 -6.66 1.39 -11.45
N ASP A 86 -7.43 1.12 -10.39
CA ASP A 86 -8.88 1.26 -10.36
C ASP A 86 -9.27 2.49 -9.54
N GLU A 87 -9.79 3.51 -10.21
CA GLU A 87 -10.27 4.75 -9.57
C GLU A 87 -11.80 4.88 -9.60
N ASP A 88 -12.54 3.76 -9.64
CA ASP A 88 -14.01 3.79 -9.57
C ASP A 88 -14.49 4.69 -8.40
N PRO A 89 -15.26 5.76 -8.66
CA PRO A 89 -15.78 6.64 -7.62
C PRO A 89 -16.72 5.95 -6.61
N ALA A 90 -17.25 4.77 -6.93
CA ALA A 90 -18.01 3.95 -5.98
C ALA A 90 -17.11 3.22 -4.96
N ARG A 91 -15.81 3.14 -5.24
CA ARG A 91 -14.79 2.43 -4.46
C ARG A 91 -13.78 3.38 -3.81
N VAL A 92 -13.43 4.46 -4.50
CA VAL A 92 -12.35 5.38 -4.14
C VAL A 92 -12.90 6.78 -3.87
N TRP A 93 -12.72 7.24 -2.64
CA TRP A 93 -13.04 8.60 -2.24
C TRP A 93 -11.76 9.42 -2.05
N ARG A 94 -11.84 10.68 -2.46
CA ARG A 94 -10.78 11.68 -2.24
C ARG A 94 -11.38 12.79 -1.41
N ASN A 95 -10.72 13.21 -0.33
CA ASN A 95 -11.19 14.39 0.37
C ASN A 95 -10.94 15.65 -0.48
N ALA A 96 -11.98 16.47 -0.68
CA ALA A 96 -11.80 17.79 -1.26
C ALA A 96 -11.02 18.66 -0.27
N ALA A 97 -10.06 19.42 -0.78
CA ALA A 97 -9.44 20.51 -0.04
C ALA A 97 -10.43 21.67 0.14
#